data_AF-A0AAV3L1Z9-F1
#
_entry.id   AF-A0AAV3L1Z9-F1
#
_cell.length_a   1.000
_cell.length_b   1.000
_cell.length_c   1.000
_cell.angle_alpha   90.00
_cell.angle_beta   90.00
_cell.angle_gamma   90.00
#
_symmetry.space_group_name_H-M   'P 1'
#
loop_
_entity.id
_entity.type
_entity.pdbx_description
1 polymer ?
#
loop_
_entity_poly.entity_id
_entity_poly.type
_entity_poly.pdbx_seq_one_letter_code
_entity_poly.pdbx_strand_id
1 'polypeptide(L)'
;MNIKQVSEEKGISADTLRYYERIGLIPPVNRTKGGIRDYTEEDLKWVDFTICMRNAGLSIESLIEYIRLSSEGEATVFERRKLLIEESELLTKEIAEMQECLERLQGKIKKYDRVLSRNKMECIK
;
A
#
# COMPACT_ATOMS: atom_id res chain seq x y z
N MET A 1 -5.19 -21.64 2.21
CA MET A 1 -5.20 -20.97 3.53
C MET A 1 -6.55 -20.30 3.76
N ASN A 2 -7.15 -20.37 4.95
CA ASN A 2 -8.47 -19.76 5.17
C ASN A 2 -8.38 -18.25 5.45
N ILE A 3 -9.48 -17.51 5.27
CA ILE A 3 -9.51 -16.05 5.41
C ILE A 3 -9.07 -15.53 6.80
N LYS A 4 -9.30 -16.30 7.87
CA LYS A 4 -8.88 -15.92 9.23
C LYS A 4 -7.36 -15.95 9.33
N GLN A 5 -6.72 -16.99 8.81
CA GLN A 5 -5.26 -17.11 8.78
C GLN A 5 -4.63 -15.99 7.95
N VAL A 6 -5.18 -15.68 6.77
CA VAL A 6 -4.71 -14.56 5.93
C VAL A 6 -4.86 -13.23 6.66
N SER A 7 -5.99 -13.02 7.34
CA SER A 7 -6.26 -11.81 8.10
C SER A 7 -5.22 -11.58 9.21
N GLU A 8 -4.88 -12.64 9.96
CA GLU A 8 -3.89 -12.61 11.03
C GLU A 8 -2.47 -12.40 10.48
N GLU A 9 -2.09 -13.12 9.41
CA GLU A 9 -0.75 -13.03 8.81
C GLU A 9 -0.49 -11.66 8.17
N LYS A 10 -1.47 -11.13 7.43
CA LYS A 10 -1.31 -9.90 6.65
C LYS A 10 -1.70 -8.64 7.41
N GLY A 11 -2.22 -8.78 8.63
CA GLY A 11 -2.62 -7.65 9.48
C GLY A 11 -3.78 -6.82 8.93
N ILE A 12 -4.64 -7.41 8.09
CA ILE A 12 -5.85 -6.76 7.56
C ILE A 12 -7.10 -7.56 7.94
N SER A 13 -8.23 -6.89 8.14
CA SER A 13 -9.45 -7.57 8.58
C SER A 13 -9.98 -8.55 7.52
N ALA A 14 -10.65 -9.63 7.96
CA ALA A 14 -11.36 -10.52 7.05
C ALA A 14 -12.41 -9.79 6.21
N ASP A 15 -13.02 -8.71 6.72
CA ASP A 15 -13.96 -7.89 5.96
C ASP A 15 -13.27 -7.05 4.88
N THR A 16 -12.05 -6.57 5.14
CA THR A 16 -11.19 -5.93 4.13
C THR A 16 -10.83 -6.90 3.01
N LEU A 17 -10.47 -8.15 3.33
CA LEU A 17 -10.21 -9.19 2.34
C LEU A 17 -11.45 -9.49 1.47
N ARG A 18 -12.63 -9.61 2.10
CA ARG A 18 -13.91 -9.78 1.38
C ARG A 18 -14.22 -8.56 0.51
N TYR A 19 -13.94 -7.37 1.01
CA TYR A 19 -14.14 -6.12 0.29
C TYR A 19 -13.25 -6.05 -0.95
N TYR A 20 -11.96 -6.36 -0.81
CA TYR A 20 -11.00 -6.38 -1.92
C TYR A 20 -11.42 -7.35 -3.01
N GLU A 21 -11.82 -8.58 -2.66
CA GLU A 21 -12.32 -9.53 -3.66
C GLU A 21 -13.61 -9.00 -4.33
N ARG A 22 -14.55 -8.48 -3.54
CA ARG A 22 -15.85 -8.00 -4.04
C ARG A 22 -15.72 -6.89 -5.09
N ILE A 23 -14.77 -5.98 -4.92
CA ILE A 23 -14.57 -4.87 -5.84
C ILE A 23 -13.58 -5.19 -6.98
N GLY A 24 -12.99 -6.39 -6.99
CA GLY A 24 -12.00 -6.79 -7.99
C GLY A 24 -10.58 -6.28 -7.71
N LEU A 25 -10.28 -5.89 -6.46
CA LEU A 25 -8.94 -5.49 -6.01
C LEU A 25 -8.04 -6.69 -5.68
N ILE A 26 -8.60 -7.89 -5.65
CA ILE A 26 -7.88 -9.16 -5.80
C ILE A 26 -8.73 -10.05 -6.71
N PRO A 27 -8.13 -11.01 -7.44
CA PRO A 27 -8.90 -11.97 -8.22
C PRO A 27 -9.87 -12.78 -7.35
N PRO A 28 -10.93 -13.37 -7.95
CA PRO A 28 -11.85 -14.26 -7.24
C PRO A 28 -11.09 -15.42 -6.59
N VAL A 29 -11.31 -15.63 -5.29
CA VAL A 29 -10.57 -16.65 -4.53
C VAL A 29 -11.31 -17.99 -4.62
N ASN A 30 -10.54 -19.07 -4.72
CA ASN A 30 -11.08 -20.43 -4.69
C ASN A 30 -11.88 -20.70 -3.41
N ARG A 31 -12.80 -21.67 -3.49
CA ARG A 31 -13.61 -22.10 -2.35
C ARG A 31 -13.47 -23.60 -2.13
N THR A 32 -13.41 -24.00 -0.87
CA THR A 32 -13.54 -25.40 -0.48
C THR A 32 -14.94 -25.91 -0.81
N LYS A 33 -15.15 -27.24 -0.75
CA LYS A 33 -16.48 -27.86 -0.90
C LYS A 33 -17.53 -27.30 0.08
N GLY A 34 -17.11 -26.79 1.23
CA GLY A 34 -17.97 -26.14 2.22
C GLY A 34 -18.24 -24.66 1.96
N GLY A 35 -17.80 -24.10 0.82
CA GLY A 35 -18.01 -22.70 0.45
C GLY A 35 -17.08 -21.69 1.13
N ILE A 36 -16.09 -22.18 1.90
CA ILE A 36 -15.10 -21.36 2.61
C ILE A 36 -14.01 -20.94 1.62
N ARG A 37 -13.61 -19.66 1.64
CA ARG A 37 -12.48 -19.16 0.84
C ARG A 37 -11.19 -19.88 1.21
N ASP A 38 -10.48 -20.33 0.18
CA ASP A 38 -9.22 -21.03 0.29
C ASP A 38 -8.18 -20.35 -0.60
N TYR A 39 -7.35 -19.53 0.04
CA TYR A 39 -6.30 -18.74 -0.61
C TYR A 39 -5.11 -19.63 -0.95
N THR A 40 -4.79 -19.66 -2.24
CA THR A 40 -3.57 -20.26 -2.78
C THR A 40 -2.39 -19.31 -2.61
N GLU A 41 -1.16 -19.79 -2.86
CA GLU A 41 0.02 -18.92 -2.85
C GLU A 41 -0.09 -17.77 -3.86
N GLU A 42 -0.71 -18.00 -5.01
CA GLU A 42 -0.92 -16.96 -6.01
C GLU A 42 -1.92 -15.90 -5.53
N ASP A 43 -3.00 -16.32 -4.87
CA ASP A 43 -3.95 -15.38 -4.26
C ASP A 43 -3.26 -14.50 -3.20
N LEU A 44 -2.33 -15.07 -2.43
CA LEU A 44 -1.56 -14.32 -1.43
C LEU A 44 -0.63 -13.29 -2.06
N LYS A 45 -0.03 -13.56 -3.22
CA LYS A 45 0.76 -12.55 -3.95
C LYS A 45 -0.10 -11.36 -4.37
N TRP A 46 -1.33 -11.61 -4.84
CA TRP A 46 -2.27 -10.54 -5.15
C TRP A 46 -2.68 -9.74 -3.91
N VAL A 47 -2.92 -10.42 -2.78
CA VAL A 47 -3.20 -9.74 -1.50
C VAL A 47 -2.01 -8.86 -1.09
N ASP A 48 -0.79 -9.38 -1.13
CA ASP A 48 0.43 -8.64 -0.77
C ASP A 48 0.65 -7.43 -1.68
N PHE A 49 0.48 -7.62 -3.00
CA PHE A 49 0.54 -6.54 -3.98
C PHE A 49 -0.46 -5.44 -3.68
N THR A 50 -1.73 -5.81 -3.47
CA THR A 50 -2.81 -4.86 -3.19
C THR A 50 -2.59 -4.11 -1.88
N ILE A 51 -2.14 -4.78 -0.81
CA ILE A 51 -1.81 -4.13 0.47
C ILE A 51 -0.68 -3.13 0.27
N CYS A 52 0.41 -3.52 -0.41
CA CYS A 52 1.56 -2.66 -0.66
C CYS A 52 1.14 -1.38 -1.41
N MET A 53 0.43 -1.53 -2.52
CA MET A 53 0.02 -0.40 -3.35
C MET A 53 -0.98 0.52 -2.65
N ARG A 54 -1.94 -0.05 -1.91
CA ARG A 54 -2.91 0.75 -1.13
C ARG A 54 -2.24 1.53 0.00
N ASN A 55 -1.25 0.94 0.67
CA ASN A 55 -0.47 1.63 1.71
C ASN A 55 0.39 2.75 1.13
N ALA A 56 0.89 2.59 -0.11
CA ALA A 56 1.62 3.63 -0.83
C ALA A 56 0.71 4.75 -1.38
N GLY A 57 -0.62 4.61 -1.27
CA GLY A 57 -1.59 5.64 -1.66
C GLY A 57 -2.17 5.50 -3.07
N LEU A 58 -1.84 4.44 -3.81
CA LEU A 58 -2.39 4.23 -5.15
C LEU A 58 -3.91 4.04 -5.11
N SER A 59 -4.59 4.56 -6.13
CA SER A 59 -6.06 4.55 -6.18
C SER A 59 -6.62 3.12 -6.27
N ILE A 60 -7.85 2.93 -5.76
CA ILE A 60 -8.54 1.63 -5.87
C ILE A 60 -8.86 1.35 -7.34
N GLU A 61 -9.21 2.40 -8.08
CA GLU A 61 -9.62 2.37 -9.48
C GLU A 61 -8.48 1.88 -10.39
N SER A 62 -7.27 2.44 -10.23
CA SER A 62 -6.09 2.02 -11.00
C SER A 62 -5.71 0.56 -10.73
N LEU A 63 -5.83 0.12 -9.47
CA LEU A 63 -5.51 -1.27 -9.10
C LEU A 63 -6.56 -2.27 -9.62
N ILE A 64 -7.85 -1.93 -9.61
CA ILE A 64 -8.89 -2.74 -10.24
C ILE A 64 -8.60 -2.88 -11.73
N GLU A 65 -8.26 -1.78 -12.41
CA GLU A 65 -7.95 -1.81 -13.84
C GLU A 65 -6.71 -2.65 -14.14
N TYR A 66 -5.66 -2.54 -13.32
CA TYR A 66 -4.47 -3.37 -13.46
C TYR A 66 -4.77 -4.87 -13.32
N ILE A 67 -5.61 -5.25 -12.36
CA ILE A 67 -6.01 -6.65 -12.16
C ILE A 67 -6.88 -7.15 -13.31
N ARG A 68 -7.83 -6.32 -13.78
CA ARG A 68 -8.67 -6.62 -14.94
C ARG A 68 -7.80 -6.89 -16.17
N LEU A 69 -6.89 -5.98 -16.51
CA LEU A 69 -5.96 -6.15 -17.62
C LEU A 69 -5.08 -7.40 -17.44
N SER A 70 -4.63 -7.69 -16.21
CA SER A 70 -3.79 -8.87 -15.94
C SER A 70 -4.50 -10.18 -16.23
N SER A 71 -5.82 -10.23 -16.05
CA SER A 71 -6.64 -11.41 -16.39
C SER A 71 -6.74 -11.70 -17.89
N GLU A 72 -6.45 -10.71 -18.75
CA GLU A 72 -6.46 -10.85 -20.21
C GLU A 72 -5.14 -11.41 -20.79
N GLY A 73 -4.15 -11.66 -19.94
CA GLY A 73 -2.88 -12.29 -20.32
C GLY A 73 -1.93 -11.34 -21.07
N GLU A 74 -1.16 -11.90 -22.01
CA GLU A 74 -0.06 -11.17 -22.65
C GLU A 74 -0.52 -10.03 -23.58
N ALA A 75 -1.76 -10.08 -24.05
CA ALA A 75 -2.31 -9.08 -24.97
C ALA A 75 -2.34 -7.66 -24.37
N THR A 76 -2.36 -7.53 -23.05
CA THR A 76 -2.48 -6.26 -22.32
C THR A 76 -1.19 -5.82 -21.63
N VAL A 77 -0.05 -6.45 -21.92
CA VAL A 77 1.23 -6.13 -21.24
C VAL A 77 1.62 -4.66 -21.42
N PHE A 78 1.33 -4.09 -22.60
CA PHE A 78 1.64 -2.70 -22.88
C PHE A 78 0.81 -1.74 -22.01
N GLU A 79 -0.50 -1.97 -21.91
CA GLU A 79 -1.45 -1.19 -21.13
C GLU A 79 -1.15 -1.30 -19.63
N ARG A 80 -0.85 -2.52 -19.15
CA ARG A 80 -0.44 -2.75 -17.76
C ARG A 80 0.83 -1.99 -17.42
N ARG A 81 1.84 -2.06 -18.29
CA ARG A 81 3.10 -1.32 -18.10
C ARG A 81 2.86 0.17 -18.09
N LYS A 82 2.02 0.68 -19.00
CA LYS A 82 1.67 2.11 -19.06
C LYS A 82 1.03 2.58 -17.75
N LEU A 83 0.01 1.87 -17.26
CA LEU A 83 -0.64 2.19 -15.99
C LEU A 83 0.36 2.21 -14.83
N LEU A 84 1.23 1.21 -14.74
CA LEU A 84 2.26 1.17 -13.68
C LEU A 84 3.26 2.32 -13.75
N ILE A 85 3.59 2.81 -14.95
CA ILE A 85 4.46 3.99 -15.10
C ILE A 85 3.76 5.24 -14.59
N GLU A 86 2.50 5.45 -14.98
CA GLU A 86 1.71 6.60 -14.55
C GLU A 86 1.57 6.64 -13.02
N GLU A 87 1.24 5.50 -12.39
CA GLU A 87 1.18 5.40 -10.91
C GLU A 87 2.55 5.57 -10.25
N SER A 88 3.63 5.08 -10.88
CA SER A 88 4.99 5.26 -10.37
C SER A 88 5.44 6.72 -10.40
N GLU A 89 5.05 7.49 -11.43
CA GLU A 89 5.34 8.91 -11.54
C GLU A 89 4.61 9.71 -10.46
N LEU A 90 3.34 9.39 -10.21
CA LEU A 90 2.55 9.99 -9.12
C LEU A 90 3.17 9.70 -7.75
N LEU A 91 3.52 8.43 -7.48
CA LEU A 91 4.15 8.06 -6.21
C LEU A 91 5.51 8.74 -6.02
N THR A 92 6.29 8.89 -7.10
CA THR A 92 7.59 9.60 -7.05
C THR A 92 7.41 11.06 -6.66
N LYS A 93 6.36 11.71 -7.18
CA LYS A 93 6.01 13.09 -6.82
C LYS A 93 5.63 13.21 -5.34
N GLU A 94 4.76 12.33 -4.85
CA GLU A 94 4.36 12.30 -3.43
C GLU A 94 5.57 12.09 -2.50
N ILE A 95 6.50 11.20 -2.88
CA ILE A 95 7.76 11.00 -2.13
C ILE A 95 8.57 12.28 -2.04
N ALA A 96 8.72 13.02 -3.15
CA ALA A 96 9.46 14.27 -3.17
C ALA A 96 8.82 15.34 -2.26
N GLU A 97 7.50 15.46 -2.29
CA GLU A 97 6.76 16.39 -1.42
C GLU A 97 6.89 16.02 0.07
N MET A 98 6.81 14.73 0.39
CA MET A 98 7.03 14.23 1.75
C MET A 98 8.46 14.46 2.25
N GLN A 99 9.46 14.31 1.37
CA GLN A 99 10.86 14.60 1.70
C GLN A 99 11.08 16.09 2.01
N GLU A 100 10.53 16.98 1.20
CA GLU A 100 10.62 18.43 1.46
C GLU A 100 9.96 18.79 2.81
N CYS A 101 8.80 18.20 3.11
CA CYS A 101 8.12 18.39 4.39
C CYS A 101 8.99 17.91 5.57
N LEU A 102 9.59 16.72 5.45
CA LEU A 102 10.47 16.15 6.46
C LEU A 102 11.68 17.06 6.74
N GLU A 103 12.31 17.61 5.70
CA GLU A 103 13.43 18.54 5.85
C GLU A 103 13.03 19.80 6.62
N ARG A 104 11.86 20.37 6.31
CA ARG A 104 11.32 21.54 7.04
C ARG A 104 11.09 21.21 8.52
N LEU A 105 10.53 20.04 8.83
CA LEU A 105 10.31 19.58 10.21
C LEU A 105 11.64 19.42 10.96
N GLN A 106 12.63 18.77 10.35
CA GLN A 106 13.96 18.61 10.94
C GLN A 106 14.65 19.95 11.18
N GLY A 107 14.47 20.93 10.29
CA GLY A 107 14.95 22.29 10.49
C GLY A 107 14.33 22.97 11.72
N LYS A 108 13.03 22.77 11.96
CA LYS A 108 12.34 23.29 13.16
C LYS A 108 12.82 22.60 14.43
N ILE A 109 12.98 21.28 14.42
CA ILE A 109 13.50 20.50 15.56
C ILE A 109 14.89 21.03 15.95
N LYS A 110 15.83 21.13 14.99
CA LYS A 110 17.18 21.68 15.23
C LYS A 110 17.14 23.10 15.80
N LYS A 111 16.19 23.94 15.36
CA LYS A 111 16.01 25.29 15.92
C LYS A 111 15.63 25.22 17.40
N TYR A 112 14.69 24.36 17.77
CA TYR A 112 14.24 24.23 19.16
C TYR A 112 15.28 23.56 20.06
N ASP A 113 16.02 22.58 19.55
CA ASP A 113 17.13 21.96 20.29
C ASP A 113 18.17 23.00 20.72
N ARG A 114 18.48 23.97 19.84
CA ARG A 114 19.38 25.10 20.15
C ARG A 114 18.82 26.05 21.22
N VAL A 115 17.51 26.29 21.22
CA VAL A 115 16.87 27.12 22.24
C VAL A 115 16.89 26.41 23.59
N LEU A 116 16.55 25.12 23.62
CA LEU A 116 16.56 24.31 24.83
C LEU A 116 17.97 24.17 25.43
N SER A 117 19.00 23.99 24.59
CA SER A 117 20.38 23.91 25.06
C SER A 117 20.89 25.24 25.61
N ARG A 118 20.52 26.37 24.98
CA ARG A 118 20.83 27.71 25.51
C ARG A 118 20.16 27.98 26.86
N ASN A 119 18.86 27.68 26.98
CA ASN A 119 18.11 27.91 28.21
C ASN A 119 18.64 27.06 29.38
N LYS A 120 19.10 25.83 29.11
CA LYS A 120 19.78 24.99 30.11
C LYS A 120 21.11 25.59 30.57
N MET A 121 21.85 26.27 29.68
CA MET A 121 23.12 26.93 30.02
C MET A 121 22.92 28.20 30.86
N GLU A 122 21.80 28.92 30.64
CA GLU A 122 21.44 30.13 31.40
C GLU A 122 20.89 29.82 32.80
N CYS A 123 20.31 28.63 33.05
CA CYS A 123 19.83 28.22 34.39
C CYS A 123 20.92 27.64 35.32
N ILE A 124 22.15 27.42 34.83
CA ILE A 124 23.28 26.86 35.62
C ILE A 124 24.23 27.96 36.11
N LYS A 125 24.02 29.22 35.67
CA LYS A 125 24.75 30.40 36.15
C LYS A 125 23.97 31.12 37.25
#